data_AF-A0A445AF92-F1
#
_entry.id   AF-A0A445AF92-F1
#
_cell.length_a   1.000
_cell.length_b   1.000
_cell.length_c   1.000
_cell.angle_alpha   90.00
_cell.angle_beta   90.00
_cell.angle_gamma   90.00
#
_symmetry.space_group_name_H-M   'P 1'
#
loop_
_entity.id
_entity.type
_entity.pdbx_description
1 polymer ?
#
loop_
_entity_poly.entity_id
_entity_poly.type
_entity_poly.pdbx_seq_one_letter_code
_entity_poly.pdbx_strand_id
1 'polypeptide(L)'
;MFILQEKFIWDKTYNLMIRKIFDHWMARRLQQMLEDVRERRDHLTIWLHPDIKKTLYIHWETDEGFKRRRLKNRANRTLARSSKYTSGSMTFIKTKARLSKSLDHEATMAETFKYTHTMKENKEKFAN
;
A
#
# COMPACT_ATOMS: atom_id res chain seq x y z
N MET A 1 0.97 45.42 15.44
CA MET A 1 1.16 44.07 16.01
C MET A 1 2.00 43.25 15.04
N PHE A 2 3.31 43.16 15.27
CA PHE A 2 4.22 42.40 14.41
C PHE A 2 4.29 40.97 14.94
N ILE A 3 3.86 39.98 14.16
CA ILE A 3 4.02 38.56 14.50
C ILE A 3 5.46 38.20 14.12
N LEU A 4 6.31 37.97 15.13
CA LEU A 4 7.62 37.38 14.92
C LEU A 4 7.40 35.97 14.35
N GLN A 5 7.81 35.74 13.10
CA GLN A 5 7.87 34.39 12.54
C GLN A 5 8.98 33.62 13.27
N GLU A 6 8.57 32.88 14.29
CA GLU A 6 9.44 31.93 14.97
C GLU A 6 9.74 30.79 13.99
N LYS A 7 11.00 30.69 13.54
CA LYS A 7 11.46 29.60 12.67
C LYS A 7 11.50 28.32 13.50
N PHE A 8 10.43 27.54 13.45
CA PHE A 8 10.37 26.22 14.06
C PHE A 8 11.28 25.25 13.29
N ILE A 9 12.38 24.83 13.90
CA ILE A 9 13.29 23.82 13.39
C ILE A 9 13.10 22.57 14.25
N TRP A 10 12.59 21.49 13.66
CA TRP A 10 12.46 20.22 14.37
C TRP A 10 13.83 19.53 14.53
N ASP A 11 13.94 18.71 15.58
CA ASP A 11 15.13 17.93 15.85
C ASP A 11 15.45 16.95 14.70
N LYS A 12 16.74 16.79 14.37
CA LYS A 12 17.20 15.93 13.27
C LYS A 12 16.83 14.46 13.46
N THR A 13 16.59 14.00 14.68
CA THR A 13 16.10 12.65 14.99
C THR A 13 14.75 12.36 14.32
N TYR A 14 13.92 13.38 14.11
CA TYR A 14 12.62 13.23 13.44
C TYR A 14 12.70 13.17 11.91
N ASN A 15 13.84 13.52 11.31
CA ASN A 15 13.98 13.56 9.85
C ASN A 15 13.66 12.21 9.18
N LEU A 16 14.11 11.11 9.79
CA LEU A 16 13.85 9.78 9.24
C LEU A 16 12.35 9.43 9.30
N MET A 17 11.67 9.80 10.38
CA MET A 17 10.24 9.57 10.55
C MET A 17 9.44 10.44 9.58
N ILE A 18 9.78 11.73 9.47
CA ILE A 18 9.17 12.68 8.54
C ILE A 18 9.33 12.19 7.10
N ARG A 19 10.53 11.74 6.72
CA ARG A 19 10.78 11.19 5.38
C ARG A 19 9.93 9.96 5.11
N LYS A 20 9.84 9.01 6.05
CA LYS A 20 8.98 7.82 5.91
C LYS A 20 7.50 8.18 5.72
N ILE A 21 7.01 9.16 6.47
CA ILE A 21 5.64 9.66 6.35
C ILE A 21 5.44 10.28 4.97
N PHE A 22 6.32 11.21 4.59
CA PHE A 22 6.27 11.87 3.29
C PHE A 22 6.28 10.86 2.14
N ASP A 23 7.24 9.94 2.11
CA ASP A 23 7.37 8.91 1.08
C ASP A 23 6.10 8.05 0.98
N HIS A 24 5.53 7.67 2.13
CA HIS A 24 4.28 6.91 2.17
C HIS A 24 3.11 7.68 1.55
N TRP A 25 2.92 8.95 1.94
CA TRP A 25 1.87 9.81 1.40
C TRP A 25 2.06 10.06 -0.09
N MET A 26 3.29 10.34 -0.53
CA MET A 26 3.61 10.59 -1.92
C MET A 26 3.40 9.34 -2.78
N ALA A 27 3.83 8.17 -2.33
CA ALA A 27 3.60 6.91 -3.04
C ALA A 27 2.10 6.62 -3.19
N ARG A 28 1.32 6.80 -2.11
CA ARG A 28 -0.13 6.59 -2.13
C ARG A 28 -0.84 7.60 -3.05
N ARG A 29 -0.44 8.87 -3.00
CA ARG A 29 -0.99 9.93 -3.86
C ARG A 29 -0.68 9.68 -5.34
N LEU A 30 0.56 9.33 -5.65
CA LEU A 30 0.98 8.99 -7.02
C LEU A 30 0.21 7.77 -7.55
N GLN A 31 0.03 6.73 -6.72
CA GLN A 31 -0.76 5.57 -7.09
C GLN A 31 -2.20 5.94 -7.46
N GLN A 32 -2.86 6.77 -6.66
CA GLN A 32 -4.22 7.25 -6.94
C GLN A 32 -4.28 8.05 -8.23
N MET A 33 -3.35 9.00 -8.41
CA MET A 33 -3.31 9.84 -9.60
C MET A 33 -3.08 9.03 -10.89
N LEU A 34 -2.27 7.96 -10.83
CA LEU A 34 -2.06 7.05 -11.96
C LEU A 34 -3.28 6.16 -12.25
N GLU A 35 -4.03 5.77 -11.22
CA GLU A 35 -5.28 5.02 -11.40
C GLU A 35 -6.36 5.90 -12.03
N ASP A 36 -6.49 7.16 -11.58
CA ASP A 36 -7.42 8.13 -12.16
C ASP A 36 -7.16 8.37 -13.66
N VAL A 37 -5.89 8.45 -14.05
CA VAL A 37 -5.45 8.55 -15.46
C VAL A 37 -5.89 7.32 -16.25
N ARG A 38 -5.79 6.12 -15.67
CA ARG A 38 -6.15 4.85 -16.32
C ARG A 38 -7.66 4.66 -16.44
N GLU A 39 -8.41 5.01 -15.41
CA GLU A 39 -9.87 4.87 -15.37
C GLU A 39 -10.61 5.95 -16.17
N ARG A 40 -9.88 6.78 -16.94
CA ARG A 40 -10.44 7.84 -17.80
C ARG A 40 -11.30 8.83 -17.03
N ARG A 41 -10.87 9.20 -15.82
CA ARG A 41 -11.40 10.37 -15.11
C ARG A 41 -10.75 11.62 -15.71
N ASP A 42 -11.22 12.01 -16.89
CA ASP A 42 -10.63 13.10 -17.70
C ASP A 42 -10.59 14.45 -16.98
N HIS A 43 -11.33 14.61 -15.89
CA HIS A 43 -11.39 15.81 -15.06
C HIS A 43 -10.13 16.08 -14.20
N LEU A 44 -9.24 15.10 -13.99
CA LEU A 44 -8.10 15.24 -13.07
C LEU A 44 -6.72 15.29 -13.75
N THR A 45 -6.64 15.19 -15.08
CA THR A 45 -5.37 15.11 -15.82
C THR A 45 -4.72 16.46 -16.18
N ILE A 46 -4.97 17.53 -15.42
CA ILE A 46 -4.32 18.84 -15.65
C ILE A 46 -2.80 18.78 -15.38
N TRP A 47 -2.37 17.91 -14.47
CA TRP A 47 -0.97 17.84 -14.01
C TRP A 47 -0.04 17.02 -14.92
N LEU A 48 -0.59 16.22 -15.86
CA LEU A 48 0.19 15.34 -16.72
C LEU A 48 0.17 15.88 -18.16
N HIS A 49 1.36 16.13 -18.72
CA HIS A 49 1.46 16.64 -20.09
C HIS A 49 0.74 15.70 -21.08
N PRO A 50 -0.08 16.22 -22.02
CA PRO A 50 -0.86 15.41 -22.95
C PRO A 50 -0.03 14.37 -23.71
N ASP A 51 1.18 14.71 -24.14
CA ASP A 51 2.07 13.77 -24.86
C ASP A 51 2.56 12.62 -23.97
N ILE A 52 2.82 12.88 -22.69
CA ILE A 52 3.20 11.84 -21.72
C ILE A 52 1.99 10.94 -21.45
N LYS A 53 0.80 11.53 -21.29
CA LYS A 53 -0.46 10.77 -21.15
C LYS A 53 -0.66 9.85 -22.36
N LYS A 54 -0.44 10.35 -23.58
CA LYS A 54 -0.60 9.58 -24.82
C LYS A 54 0.40 8.43 -24.93
N THR A 55 1.68 8.68 -24.64
CA THR A 55 2.72 7.63 -24.71
C THR A 55 2.49 6.53 -23.66
N LEU A 56 2.09 6.90 -22.43
CA LEU A 56 1.71 5.92 -21.40
C LEU A 56 0.51 5.07 -21.83
N TYR A 57 -0.50 5.71 -22.43
CA TYR A 57 -1.69 5.01 -22.90
C TYR A 57 -1.35 3.97 -23.98
N ILE A 58 -0.54 4.37 -24.98
CA ILE A 58 -0.06 3.45 -26.02
C ILE A 58 0.69 2.28 -25.36
N HIS A 59 1.65 2.53 -24.48
CA HIS A 59 2.40 1.48 -23.81
C HIS A 59 1.49 0.50 -23.04
N TRP A 60 0.51 0.98 -22.27
CA TRP A 60 -0.39 0.10 -21.52
C TRP A 60 -1.28 -0.79 -22.40
N GLU A 61 -1.67 -0.29 -23.57
CA GLU A 61 -2.58 -1.00 -24.49
C GLU A 61 -1.86 -1.85 -25.55
N THR A 62 -0.59 -1.57 -25.85
CA THR A 62 0.15 -2.27 -26.93
C THR A 62 1.31 -3.13 -26.43
N ASP A 63 1.89 -2.84 -25.27
CA ASP A 63 3.02 -3.61 -24.75
C ASP A 63 2.55 -4.96 -24.19
N GLU A 64 2.84 -6.03 -24.95
CA GLU A 64 2.45 -7.39 -24.59
C GLU A 64 3.13 -7.88 -23.30
N GLY A 65 4.36 -7.44 -23.02
CA GLY A 65 5.08 -7.75 -21.78
C GLY A 65 4.34 -7.19 -20.56
N PHE A 66 3.89 -5.95 -20.67
CA PHE A 66 3.10 -5.25 -19.67
C PHE A 66 1.74 -5.91 -19.47
N LYS A 67 1.01 -6.25 -20.54
CA LYS A 67 -0.27 -6.98 -20.45
C LYS A 67 -0.13 -8.32 -19.75
N ARG A 68 0.87 -9.13 -20.13
CA ARG A 68 1.16 -10.43 -19.49
C ARG A 68 1.44 -10.26 -18.00
N ARG A 69 2.30 -9.30 -17.64
CA ARG A 69 2.59 -8.98 -16.22
C ARG A 69 1.34 -8.55 -15.47
N ARG A 70 0.51 -7.67 -16.06
CA ARG A 70 -0.75 -7.21 -15.46
C ARG A 70 -1.71 -8.36 -15.19
N LEU A 71 -1.93 -9.25 -16.16
CA LEU A 71 -2.80 -10.42 -16.01
C LEU A 71 -2.25 -11.38 -14.95
N LYS A 72 -0.94 -11.66 -14.97
CA LYS A 72 -0.28 -12.50 -13.97
C LYS A 72 -0.43 -11.93 -12.57
N ASN A 73 -0.22 -10.62 -12.39
CA ASN A 73 -0.38 -9.94 -11.11
C ASN A 73 -1.84 -9.96 -10.63
N ARG A 74 -2.81 -9.81 -11.54
CA ARG A 74 -4.23 -9.91 -11.24
C ARG A 74 -4.60 -11.32 -10.77
N ALA A 75 -4.16 -12.35 -11.49
CA ALA A 75 -4.35 -13.75 -11.12
C ALA A 75 -3.68 -14.07 -9.77
N ASN A 76 -2.46 -13.57 -9.55
CA ASN A 76 -1.77 -13.77 -8.27
C ASN A 76 -2.54 -13.17 -7.08
N ARG A 77 -3.22 -12.02 -7.26
CA ARG A 77 -4.06 -11.43 -6.21
C ARG A 77 -5.30 -12.27 -5.89
N THR A 78 -5.83 -13.03 -6.86
CA THR A 78 -7.03 -13.86 -6.66
C THR A 78 -6.71 -15.27 -6.15
N LEU A 79 -5.47 -15.76 -6.33
CA LEU A 79 -5.04 -17.06 -5.83
C LEU A 79 -5.17 -17.17 -4.29
N ALA A 80 -5.68 -18.31 -3.80
CA ALA A 80 -5.69 -18.66 -2.37
C ALA A 80 -4.27 -18.78 -1.77
N ARG A 81 -3.31 -19.11 -2.63
CA ARG A 81 -1.85 -19.08 -2.39
C ARG A 81 -1.28 -17.67 -2.22
N SER A 82 -2.12 -16.67 -2.43
CA SER A 82 -2.01 -15.29 -1.98
C SER A 82 -1.42 -15.08 -0.58
N SER A 83 -0.18 -14.60 -0.43
CA SER A 83 0.17 -13.91 0.82
C SER A 83 -0.66 -12.62 0.87
N LYS A 84 -1.78 -12.67 1.58
CA LYS A 84 -2.59 -11.49 1.85
C LYS A 84 -1.77 -10.68 2.85
N TYR A 85 -0.95 -9.73 2.40
CA TYR A 85 -0.39 -8.64 3.22
C TYR A 85 -1.58 -7.79 3.73
N THR A 86 -2.39 -8.40 4.59
CA THR A 86 -3.64 -7.84 5.11
C THR A 86 -3.32 -6.82 6.21
N SER A 87 -2.05 -6.71 6.61
CA SER A 87 -1.57 -5.77 7.61
C SER A 87 -1.21 -4.39 7.06
N GLY A 88 -1.37 -4.13 5.76
CA GLY A 88 -1.10 -2.78 5.22
C GLY A 88 -1.97 -1.66 5.85
N SER A 89 -3.15 -2.02 6.39
CA SER A 89 -4.08 -1.10 7.04
C SER A 89 -4.29 -1.35 8.54
N MET A 90 -3.74 -2.44 9.10
CA MET A 90 -4.00 -2.84 10.48
C MET A 90 -2.69 -2.84 11.26
N THR A 91 -2.63 -2.06 12.34
CA THR A 91 -1.44 -2.00 13.19
C THR A 91 -1.11 -3.38 13.76
N PHE A 92 0.17 -3.60 14.07
CA PHE A 92 0.63 -4.85 14.67
C PHE A 92 -0.17 -5.21 15.93
N ILE A 93 -0.47 -4.21 16.77
CA ILE A 93 -1.31 -4.36 17.98
C ILE A 93 -2.72 -4.86 17.65
N LYS A 94 -3.39 -4.27 16.65
CA LYS A 94 -4.72 -4.73 16.23
C LYS A 94 -4.69 -6.17 15.70
N THR A 95 -3.58 -6.55 15.06
CA THR A 95 -3.40 -7.89 14.52
C THR A 95 -3.16 -8.91 15.64
N LYS A 96 -2.28 -8.59 16.59
CA LYS A 96 -2.03 -9.38 17.80
C LYS A 96 -3.33 -9.60 18.59
N ALA A 97 -4.10 -8.54 18.85
CA ALA A 97 -5.35 -8.64 19.59
C ALA A 97 -6.42 -9.51 18.90
N ARG A 98 -6.50 -9.48 17.57
CA ARG A 98 -7.39 -10.38 16.81
C ARG A 98 -6.93 -11.83 16.89
N LEU A 99 -5.62 -12.06 16.79
CA LEU A 99 -5.04 -13.41 16.86
C LEU A 99 -5.18 -14.01 18.26
N SER A 100 -4.98 -13.21 19.32
CA SER A 100 -5.19 -13.70 20.69
C SER A 100 -6.63 -14.15 20.93
N LYS A 101 -7.62 -13.47 20.33
CA LYS A 101 -9.04 -13.86 20.40
C LYS A 101 -9.35 -15.14 19.64
N SER A 102 -8.53 -15.54 18.66
CA SER A 102 -8.73 -16.75 17.87
C SER A 102 -7.86 -17.93 18.34
N LEU A 103 -7.09 -17.74 19.40
CA LEU A 103 -6.22 -18.78 19.99
C LEU A 103 -6.55 -19.02 21.47
N ASP A 104 -7.53 -18.29 22.01
CA ASP A 104 -7.88 -18.25 23.44
C ASP A 104 -6.70 -18.00 24.39
N HIS A 105 -5.60 -17.42 23.88
CA HIS A 105 -4.40 -17.07 24.64
C HIS A 105 -3.73 -15.82 24.09
N GLU A 106 -2.81 -15.21 24.85
CA GLU A 106 -2.05 -14.08 24.32
C GLU A 106 -1.08 -14.51 23.20
N ALA A 107 -1.32 -14.02 21.98
CA ALA A 107 -0.48 -14.34 20.83
C ALA A 107 0.93 -13.76 20.99
N THR A 108 1.95 -14.60 20.78
CA THR A 108 3.35 -14.19 20.77
C THR A 108 3.71 -13.37 19.52
N MET A 109 4.86 -12.69 19.55
CA MET A 109 5.39 -11.97 18.39
C MET A 109 5.61 -12.90 17.19
N ALA A 110 6.11 -14.11 17.46
CA ALA A 110 6.38 -15.12 16.44
C ALA A 110 5.10 -15.65 15.79
N GLU A 111 4.06 -15.89 16.59
CA GLU A 111 2.74 -16.31 16.09
C GLU A 111 2.07 -15.20 15.28
N THR A 112 2.15 -13.96 15.75
CA THR A 112 1.62 -12.80 15.01
C THR A 112 2.30 -12.64 13.66
N PHE A 113 3.63 -12.78 13.62
CA PHE A 113 4.40 -12.76 12.38
C PHE A 113 4.03 -13.91 11.44
N LYS A 114 3.95 -15.15 11.96
CA LYS A 114 3.48 -16.29 11.17
C LYS A 114 2.08 -16.02 10.62
N TYR A 115 1.14 -15.57 11.44
CA TYR A 115 -0.23 -15.27 11.02
C TYR A 115 -0.33 -14.19 9.93
N THR A 116 0.49 -13.14 10.00
CA THR A 116 0.51 -12.09 8.95
C THR A 116 1.17 -12.53 7.65
N HIS A 117 2.20 -13.36 7.75
CA HIS A 117 2.99 -13.85 6.60
C HIS A 117 2.53 -15.23 6.09
N THR A 118 1.47 -15.79 6.66
CA THR A 118 0.86 -17.04 6.21
C THR A 118 -0.16 -16.77 5.10
N MET A 119 -0.13 -17.62 4.07
CA MET A 119 -1.05 -17.54 2.93
C MET A 119 -2.50 -17.75 3.35
N LYS A 120 -3.44 -17.21 2.57
CA LYS A 120 -4.86 -17.19 2.89
C LYS A 120 -5.42 -18.57 3.27
N GLU A 121 -5.04 -19.61 2.54
CA GLU A 121 -5.46 -21.01 2.76
C GLU A 121 -5.03 -21.57 4.12
N ASN A 122 -3.87 -21.15 4.64
CA ASN A 122 -3.35 -21.64 5.92
C ASN A 122 -3.87 -20.82 7.12
N LYS A 123 -4.66 -19.75 6.90
CA LYS A 123 -5.23 -18.94 8.00
C LYS A 123 -6.37 -19.63 8.72
N GLU A 124 -7.07 -20.55 8.04
CA GLU A 124 -8.15 -21.36 8.64
C GLU A 124 -7.66 -22.22 9.81
N LYS A 125 -6.36 -22.58 9.82
CA LYS A 125 -5.72 -23.29 10.94
C LYS A 125 -5.66 -22.48 12.25
N PHE A 126 -5.85 -21.16 12.17
CA PHE A 126 -5.84 -20.25 13.32
C PHE A 126 -7.25 -19.80 13.73
N ALA A 127 -8.30 -20.44 13.18
CA ALA A 127 -9.71 -20.08 13.41
C ALA A 127 -10.46 -21.13 14.26
N ASN A 128 -9.74 -21.97 15.01
CA ASN A 128 -10.32 -22.91 15.97
C ASN A 128 -10.66 -22.23 17.28
#